data_AF-A0A8S2EAC8-F1
#
_entry.id   AF-A0A8S2EAC8-F1
#
_cell.length_a   1.000
_cell.length_b   1.000
_cell.length_c   1.000
_cell.angle_alpha   90.00
_cell.angle_beta   90.00
_cell.angle_gamma   90.00
#
_symmetry.space_group_name_H-M   'P 1'
#
loop_
_entity.id
_entity.type
_entity.pdbx_description
1 polymer ?
#
loop_
_entity_poly.entity_id
_entity_poly.type
_entity_poly.pdbx_seq_one_letter_code
_entity_poly.pdbx_strand_id
1 'polypeptide(L)'
;MLVCVTLFFFLVGISVEQEECIYKTVNGQIDLRTMGNTNGLPKFSNIPDINSTDRVTYSYNGCFPINQEGCTNAAICKKDLSSGVLTVIGVQQQKDLPVLPGVGVTGFLYSGGNNVTVQLFLICNDKEAQKAQGW
;
A
#
# COMPACT_ATOMS: atom_id res chain seq x y z
N MET A 1 -51.35 11.13 9.07
CA MET A 1 -51.63 9.84 8.40
C MET A 1 -50.32 9.08 8.34
N LEU A 2 -50.22 8.01 9.12
CA LEU A 2 -49.03 7.19 9.32
C LEU A 2 -48.97 6.16 8.19
N VAL A 3 -47.85 6.06 7.48
CA VAL A 3 -47.59 4.93 6.57
C VAL A 3 -46.30 4.27 7.03
N CYS A 4 -46.46 3.18 7.78
CA CYS A 4 -45.39 2.20 8.01
C CYS A 4 -45.20 1.39 6.74
N VAL A 5 -44.04 1.52 6.10
CA VAL A 5 -43.55 0.52 5.15
C VAL A 5 -42.46 -0.28 5.85
N THR A 6 -42.78 -1.54 6.11
CA THR A 6 -41.85 -2.54 6.62
C THR A 6 -40.79 -2.79 5.55
N LEU A 7 -39.65 -2.10 5.64
CA LEU A 7 -38.48 -2.43 4.82
C LEU A 7 -37.61 -3.41 5.60
N PHE A 8 -37.38 -4.59 5.02
CA PHE A 8 -36.42 -5.57 5.50
C PHE A 8 -35.07 -4.87 5.73
N PHE A 9 -34.61 -4.88 6.98
CA PHE A 9 -33.19 -4.68 7.28
C PHE A 9 -32.43 -5.90 6.76
N PHE A 10 -32.16 -5.95 5.45
CA PHE A 10 -30.87 -6.44 5.05
C PHE A 10 -29.89 -5.40 5.58
N LEU A 11 -29.19 -5.75 6.66
CA LEU A 11 -27.86 -5.23 6.90
C LEU A 11 -27.02 -5.68 5.70
N VAL A 12 -27.22 -5.04 4.56
CA VAL A 12 -26.17 -4.93 3.56
C VAL A 12 -25.14 -4.11 4.31
N GLY A 13 -24.16 -4.82 4.88
CA GLY A 13 -22.98 -4.15 5.42
C GLY A 13 -22.58 -3.17 4.34
N ILE A 14 -22.67 -1.89 4.65
CA ILE A 14 -22.09 -0.86 3.81
C ILE A 14 -20.61 -1.17 3.91
N SER A 15 -20.12 -2.03 3.03
CA SER A 15 -18.73 -2.01 2.63
C SER A 15 -18.59 -0.61 2.08
N VAL A 16 -18.10 0.28 2.94
CA VAL A 16 -17.46 1.48 2.47
C VAL A 16 -16.38 0.92 1.56
N GLU A 17 -16.58 0.99 0.24
CA GLU A 17 -15.48 1.04 -0.70
C GLU A 17 -14.67 2.25 -0.24
N GLN A 18 -13.78 2.04 0.73
CA GLN A 18 -12.61 2.87 0.84
C GLN A 18 -11.98 2.68 -0.54
N GLU A 19 -11.96 3.71 -1.39
CA GLU A 19 -11.06 3.66 -2.54
C GLU A 19 -9.66 3.55 -1.93
N GLU A 20 -9.16 2.31 -1.76
CA GLU A 20 -8.10 1.89 -0.81
C GLU A 20 -6.71 2.51 -1.08
N CYS A 21 -6.66 3.55 -1.91
CA CYS A 21 -5.46 4.31 -2.24
C CYS A 21 -5.72 5.74 -2.73
N ILE A 22 -6.84 6.36 -2.36
CA ILE A 22 -7.00 7.80 -2.54
C ILE A 22 -6.85 8.49 -1.18
N TYR A 23 -5.78 9.28 -1.05
CA TYR A 23 -5.52 10.06 0.14
C TYR A 23 -6.18 11.44 0.01
N LYS A 24 -7.25 11.69 0.79
CA LYS A 24 -7.96 12.97 0.80
C LYS A 24 -7.33 13.92 1.81
N THR A 25 -6.98 15.11 1.35
CA THR A 25 -6.45 16.22 2.16
C THR A 25 -7.41 17.40 2.12
N VAL A 26 -7.21 18.37 3.00
CA VAL A 26 -7.94 19.65 2.96
C VAL A 26 -7.72 20.44 1.66
N ASN A 27 -6.63 20.17 0.94
CA ASN A 27 -6.22 20.89 -0.27
C ASN A 27 -6.48 20.12 -1.57
N GLY A 28 -7.09 18.92 -1.49
CA GLY A 28 -7.31 18.06 -2.66
C GLY A 28 -7.04 16.59 -2.36
N GLN A 29 -6.99 15.77 -3.39
CA GLN A 29 -6.80 14.32 -3.29
C GLN A 29 -5.51 13.88 -3.96
N ILE A 30 -4.84 12.90 -3.37
CA ILE A 30 -3.66 12.23 -3.94
C ILE A 30 -4.09 10.81 -4.32
N ASP A 31 -4.03 10.49 -5.60
CA ASP A 31 -4.31 9.16 -6.12
C ASP A 31 -3.03 8.32 -6.14
N LEU A 32 -2.97 7.32 -5.25
CA LEU A 32 -1.82 6.44 -5.07
C LEU A 32 -1.94 5.15 -5.88
N ARG A 33 -3.04 4.93 -6.62
CA ARG A 33 -3.23 3.72 -7.44
C ARG A 33 -2.13 3.54 -8.48
N THR A 34 -1.50 4.63 -8.92
CA THR A 34 -0.36 4.60 -9.85
C THR A 34 0.89 3.92 -9.27
N MET A 35 0.97 3.75 -7.95
CA MET A 35 2.08 3.09 -7.27
C MET A 35 2.01 1.56 -7.28
N GLY A 36 0.98 0.98 -7.90
CA GLY A 36 0.80 -0.46 -7.98
C GLY A 36 0.37 -0.95 -9.35
N ASN A 37 0.48 -2.26 -9.55
CA ASN A 37 -0.11 -2.97 -10.68
C ASN A 37 -1.31 -3.79 -10.21
N THR A 38 -2.37 -3.81 -11.00
CA THR A 38 -3.59 -4.60 -10.75
C THR A 38 -3.48 -6.06 -11.20
N ASN A 39 -2.40 -6.43 -11.89
CA ASN A 39 -2.19 -7.77 -12.44
C ASN A 39 -1.62 -8.78 -11.44
N GLY A 40 -1.57 -8.44 -10.14
CA GLY A 40 -1.03 -9.30 -9.10
C GLY A 40 0.50 -9.39 -9.06
N LEU A 41 1.22 -8.67 -9.94
CA LEU A 41 2.68 -8.60 -9.93
C LEU A 41 3.16 -7.35 -9.19
N PRO A 42 4.32 -7.40 -8.52
CA PRO A 42 4.88 -6.22 -7.88
C PRO A 42 5.17 -5.11 -8.89
N LYS A 43 4.82 -3.87 -8.53
CA LYS A 43 5.24 -2.67 -9.28
C LYS A 43 6.74 -2.46 -9.19
N PHE A 44 7.29 -2.70 -8.01
CA PHE A 44 8.72 -2.61 -7.74
C PHE A 44 9.22 -3.96 -7.26
N SER A 45 10.17 -4.55 -7.98
CA SER A 45 10.67 -5.89 -7.71
C SER A 45 12.18 -5.88 -7.54
N ASN A 46 12.70 -6.83 -6.75
CA ASN A 46 14.14 -7.05 -6.57
C ASN A 46 14.91 -5.81 -6.06
N ILE A 47 14.27 -4.99 -5.22
CA ILE A 47 14.94 -3.86 -4.56
C ILE A 47 15.94 -4.45 -3.55
N PRO A 48 17.25 -4.21 -3.69
CA PRO A 48 18.24 -4.74 -2.75
C PRO A 48 18.14 -4.04 -1.40
N ASP A 49 18.37 -4.80 -0.33
CA ASP A 49 18.61 -4.21 0.98
C ASP A 49 20.01 -3.57 1.01
N ILE A 50 20.05 -2.24 0.93
CA ILE A 50 21.33 -1.50 0.89
C ILE A 50 22.06 -1.48 2.23
N ASN A 51 21.36 -1.79 3.32
CA ASN A 51 21.89 -1.66 4.68
C ASN A 51 22.17 -3.01 5.35
N SER A 52 21.71 -4.12 4.75
CA SER A 52 21.92 -5.46 5.28
C SER A 52 23.10 -6.16 4.60
N THR A 53 23.87 -6.89 5.40
CA THR A 53 24.82 -7.90 4.90
C THR A 53 24.11 -9.14 4.37
N ASP A 54 22.83 -9.30 4.69
CA ASP A 54 22.03 -10.42 4.23
C ASP A 54 21.73 -10.22 2.74
N ARG A 55 21.94 -11.27 1.96
CA ARG A 55 21.63 -11.27 0.53
C ARG A 55 20.11 -11.35 0.36
N VAL A 56 19.42 -10.23 0.52
CA VAL A 56 17.95 -10.16 0.46
C VAL A 56 17.49 -9.07 -0.50
N THR A 57 16.36 -9.32 -1.16
CA THR A 57 15.66 -8.32 -1.97
C THR A 57 14.21 -8.20 -1.55
N TYR A 58 13.62 -7.04 -1.83
CA TYR A 58 12.23 -6.75 -1.56
C TYR A 58 11.46 -6.52 -2.85
N SER A 59 10.20 -6.93 -2.84
CA SER A 59 9.23 -6.59 -3.87
C SER A 59 8.02 -5.94 -3.21
N TYR A 60 7.52 -4.88 -3.82
CA TYR A 60 6.43 -4.06 -3.32
C TYR A 60 5.41 -3.79 -4.41
N ASN A 61 4.14 -3.84 -4.03
CA ASN A 61 3.03 -3.37 -4.84
C ASN A 61 2.16 -2.48 -3.97
N GLY A 62 2.13 -1.19 -4.26
CA GLY A 62 1.23 -0.29 -3.55
C GLY A 62 -0.20 -0.56 -3.95
N CYS A 63 -1.15 -0.40 -3.02
CA CYS A 63 -2.59 -0.38 -3.30
C CYS A 63 -3.25 -1.67 -3.80
N PHE A 64 -2.46 -2.61 -4.30
CA PHE A 64 -2.92 -3.85 -4.89
C PHE A 64 -2.07 -5.00 -4.36
N PRO A 65 -2.67 -6.16 -4.10
CA PRO A 65 -1.92 -7.31 -3.60
C PRO A 65 -0.97 -7.88 -4.65
N ILE A 66 0.17 -8.35 -4.18
CA ILE A 66 1.06 -9.29 -4.87
C ILE A 66 0.48 -10.69 -4.69
N ASN A 67 0.31 -11.39 -5.81
CA ASN A 67 -0.11 -12.78 -5.88
C ASN A 67 0.85 -13.54 -6.80
N GLN A 68 2.03 -13.84 -6.28
CA GLN A 68 3.06 -14.63 -6.97
C GLN A 68 3.56 -15.75 -6.05
N GLU A 69 4.39 -16.65 -6.57
CA GLU A 69 4.92 -17.79 -5.82
C GLU A 69 5.54 -17.36 -4.47
N GLY A 70 5.17 -18.03 -3.38
CA GLY A 70 5.62 -17.71 -2.01
C GLY A 70 5.06 -16.41 -1.42
N CYS A 71 4.20 -15.70 -2.16
CA CYS A 71 3.68 -14.39 -1.79
C CYS A 71 2.24 -14.19 -2.26
N THR A 72 1.29 -14.54 -1.39
CA THR A 72 -0.14 -14.41 -1.63
C THR A 72 -0.73 -13.30 -0.78
N ASN A 73 -1.54 -12.43 -1.40
CA ASN A 73 -2.18 -11.29 -0.76
C ASN A 73 -1.20 -10.36 -0.01
N ALA A 74 0.01 -10.19 -0.56
CA ALA A 74 1.07 -9.44 0.08
C ALA A 74 1.18 -8.03 -0.51
N ALA A 75 1.37 -7.00 0.32
CA ALA A 75 1.84 -5.71 -0.18
C ALA A 75 3.36 -5.74 -0.39
N ILE A 76 4.09 -6.42 0.50
CA ILE A 76 5.55 -6.50 0.49
C ILE A 76 6.01 -7.95 0.69
N CYS A 77 6.95 -8.34 -0.17
CA CYS A 77 7.59 -9.64 -0.18
C CYS A 77 9.09 -9.50 -0.01
N LYS A 78 9.66 -10.30 0.86
CA LYS A 78 11.11 -10.48 1.01
C LYS A 78 11.53 -11.74 0.28
N LYS A 79 12.63 -11.67 -0.46
CA LYS A 79 13.31 -12.83 -1.04
C LYS A 79 14.68 -12.97 -0.42
N ASP A 80 14.97 -14.14 0.12
CA ASP A 80 16.32 -14.52 0.48
C ASP A 80 17.04 -15.03 -0.78
N LEU A 81 18.14 -14.40 -1.17
CA LEU A 81 18.89 -14.74 -2.38
C LEU A 81 19.77 -15.97 -2.22
N SER A 82 20.05 -16.41 -1.00
CA SER A 82 20.85 -17.61 -0.74
C SER A 82 20.01 -18.88 -0.89
N SER A 83 18.78 -18.85 -0.37
CA SER A 83 17.84 -19.97 -0.41
C SER A 83 16.79 -19.86 -1.52
N GLY A 84 16.59 -18.67 -2.09
CA GLY A 84 15.53 -18.38 -3.06
C GLY A 84 14.14 -18.21 -2.43
N VAL A 85 14.01 -18.39 -1.10
CA VAL A 85 12.73 -18.40 -0.40
C VAL A 85 12.09 -17.01 -0.39
N LEU A 86 10.81 -16.97 -0.76
CA LEU A 86 9.95 -15.79 -0.68
C LEU A 86 9.14 -15.83 0.62
N THR A 87 8.99 -14.67 1.27
CA THR A 87 8.26 -14.53 2.53
C THR A 87 7.45 -13.25 2.51
N VAL A 88 6.18 -13.36 2.90
CA VAL A 88 5.30 -12.20 3.11
C VAL A 88 5.75 -11.47 4.37
N ILE A 89 6.12 -10.20 4.23
CA ILE A 89 6.53 -9.34 5.36
C ILE A 89 5.59 -8.15 5.57
N GLY A 90 4.61 -7.97 4.67
CA GLY A 90 3.56 -6.99 4.84
C GLY A 90 2.35 -7.37 4.00
N VAL A 91 1.18 -7.42 4.62
CA VAL A 91 -0.11 -7.44 3.92
C VAL A 91 -0.70 -6.03 3.93
N GLN A 92 -1.56 -5.73 2.96
CA GLN A 92 -2.23 -4.44 2.89
C GLN A 92 -3.22 -4.32 4.07
N GLN A 93 -2.81 -3.59 5.10
CA GLN A 93 -3.71 -3.07 6.12
C GLN A 93 -3.59 -1.57 6.00
N GLN A 94 -4.50 -0.92 5.27
CA GLN A 94 -4.42 0.53 5.12
C GLN A 94 -4.65 1.17 6.49
N LYS A 95 -3.56 1.50 7.17
CA LYS A 95 -3.54 2.38 8.33
C LYS A 95 -2.78 3.62 7.92
N ASP A 96 -3.52 4.69 7.72
CA ASP A 96 -2.96 5.99 7.38
C ASP A 96 -1.90 6.36 8.42
N LEU A 97 -0.67 6.62 7.96
CA LEU A 97 0.33 7.24 8.80
C LEU A 97 -0.04 8.71 9.03
N PRO A 98 0.14 9.25 10.24
CA PRO A 98 -0.10 10.66 10.48
C PRO A 98 0.81 11.50 9.57
N VAL A 99 0.23 12.45 8.84
CA VAL A 99 1.00 13.43 8.06
C VAL A 99 1.80 14.28 9.03
N LEU A 100 3.13 14.23 8.92
CA LEU A 100 4.00 15.09 9.70
C LEU A 100 3.91 16.52 9.15
N PRO A 101 3.46 17.51 9.95
CA PRO A 101 3.38 18.89 9.50
C PRO A 101 4.76 19.41 9.07
N GLY A 102 4.85 20.02 7.89
CA GLY A 102 6.07 20.68 7.41
C GLY A 102 7.06 19.80 6.63
N VAL A 103 6.84 18.48 6.53
CA VAL A 103 7.76 17.58 5.80
C VAL A 103 7.12 17.00 4.52
N GLY A 104 5.80 17.14 4.35
CA GLY A 104 5.10 16.61 3.17
C GLY A 104 5.22 15.08 3.07
N VAL A 105 5.36 14.40 4.22
CA VAL A 105 5.50 12.95 4.30
C VAL A 105 4.16 12.34 4.69
N THR A 106 3.65 11.49 3.82
CA THR A 106 2.55 10.55 4.12
C THR A 106 3.07 9.13 3.93
N GLY A 107 2.32 8.10 4.30
CA GLY A 107 2.84 6.75 4.17
C GLY A 107 1.85 5.65 4.51
N PHE A 108 2.31 4.43 4.30
CA PHE A 108 1.56 3.22 4.60
C PHE A 108 2.25 2.42 5.71
N LEU A 109 1.46 1.93 6.65
CA LEU A 109 1.84 0.88 7.57
C LEU A 109 1.36 -0.45 7.00
N TYR A 110 2.27 -1.38 6.80
CA TYR A 110 1.95 -2.77 6.48
C TYR A 110 2.33 -3.63 7.66
N SER A 111 1.43 -4.52 8.07
CA SER A 111 1.74 -5.54 9.07
C SER A 111 1.91 -6.88 8.36
N GLY A 112 2.99 -7.59 8.64
CA GLY A 112 3.22 -8.96 8.19
C GLY A 112 3.00 -9.95 9.31
N GLY A 113 2.92 -11.24 8.98
CA GLY A 113 3.07 -12.29 9.98
C GLY A 113 4.39 -12.13 10.75
N ASN A 114 4.44 -12.59 12.00
CA ASN A 114 5.61 -12.53 12.90
C ASN A 114 5.95 -11.14 13.50
N ASN A 115 4.95 -10.28 13.77
CA ASN A 115 5.13 -8.95 14.40
C ASN A 115 6.02 -7.97 13.60
N VAL A 116 6.19 -8.20 12.31
CA VAL A 116 6.91 -7.27 11.43
C VAL A 116 5.97 -6.15 11.02
N THR A 117 6.38 -4.91 11.29
CA THR A 117 5.71 -3.72 10.77
C THR A 117 6.62 -3.06 9.75
N VAL A 118 6.13 -2.89 8.53
CA VAL A 118 6.83 -2.16 7.48
C VAL A 118 6.18 -0.80 7.32
N GLN A 119 6.99 0.25 7.39
CA GLN A 119 6.56 1.62 7.13
C GLN A 119 7.10 2.08 5.79
N LEU A 120 6.20 2.47 4.90
CA LEU A 120 6.56 3.13 3.65
C LEU A 120 6.34 4.63 3.82
N PHE A 121 7.38 5.42 3.59
CA PHE A 121 7.29 6.87 3.56
C PHE A 121 7.22 7.37 2.12
N LEU A 122 6.19 8.14 1.80
CA LEU A 122 6.04 8.92 0.59
C LEU A 122 6.54 10.33 0.88
N ILE A 123 7.58 10.74 0.16
CA ILE A 123 8.18 12.07 0.29
C ILE A 123 7.84 12.83 -0.99
N CYS A 124 7.16 13.97 -0.85
CA CYS A 124 6.96 14.86 -1.98
C CYS A 124 8.31 15.41 -2.46
N ASN A 125 8.65 15.15 -3.72
CA ASN A 125 9.81 15.74 -4.37
C ASN A 125 9.33 16.70 -5.46
N ASP A 126 9.31 17.99 -5.14
CA ASP A 126 8.77 19.03 -6.01
C ASP A 126 9.51 19.13 -7.35
N LYS A 127 10.78 18.72 -7.40
CA LYS A 127 11.57 18.73 -8.64
C LYS A 127 11.13 17.66 -9.63
N GLU A 128 10.81 16.46 -9.15
CA GLU A 128 10.30 15.37 -9.99
C GLU A 128 8.84 15.63 -10.40
N ALA A 129 8.06 16.26 -9.52
CA ALA A 129 6.69 16.67 -9.82
C ALA A 129 6.63 17.71 -10.96
N GLN A 130 7.51 18.71 -10.96
CA GLN A 130 7.60 19.71 -12.03
C GLN A 130 8.00 19.09 -13.37
N LYS A 131 8.95 18.14 -13.36
CA LYS A 131 9.41 17.43 -14.56
C LYS A 131 8.32 16.56 -15.19
N ALA A 132 7.47 15.94 -14.37
CA ALA A 132 6.30 15.17 -14.83
C ALA A 132 5.21 16.05 -15.46
N GLN A 133 5.18 17.35 -15.14
CA GLN A 133 4.27 18.33 -15.73
C GLN A 133 4.83 19.00 -17.00
N GLY A 134 6.05 18.63 -17.43
CA GLY A 134 6.65 19.12 -18.67
C GLY A 134 7.27 20.52 -18.60
N TRP A 135 7.74 20.94 -17.42
CA TRP A 135 8.44 22.22 -17.21
C TRP A 135 9.95 22.01 -17.07
#